data_AF-A0A936GU86-F1
#
_entry.id   AF-A0A936GU86-F1
#
_cell.length_a   1.000
_cell.length_b   1.000
_cell.length_c   1.000
_cell.angle_alpha   90.00
_cell.angle_beta   90.00
_cell.angle_gamma   90.00
#
_symmetry.space_group_name_H-M   'P 1'
#
loop_
_entity.id
_entity.type
_entity.pdbx_description
1 polymer ?
#
loop_
_entity_poly.entity_id
_entity_poly.type
_entity_poly.pdbx_seq_one_letter_code
_entity_poly.pdbx_strand_id
1 'polypeptide(L)'
;MSGHKIALAIIIHLSIIGGLYSQNYGDCSRPFPVCSKQTYHFDNLDGKGEHFDKLPNLRCSNEIFETNSIWLKWSVSKRGVLTFFIDPVDSENDIDFILFKMDDNDCESLEEVRCMTAGTTVGQKENLNYPCQGPTGLSYQSIDEFEASGCKYESDNFLKFLATEAGEEYILLINNFDSSKGISITFDGDLEFEKSNECLQYSKEQPITITEIVPNPTLNNIHLSYFSVQPSEVLAEVFSLNGRLIWKSVLESKPGVNRHAIISEEYPAGTYLLRMTQNEFSTIRQFIKL
;
A
#
# COMPACT_ATOMS: atom_id res chain seq x y z
N MET A 1 19.06 -24.58 -74.20
CA MET A 1 19.82 -24.28 -72.97
C MET A 1 19.00 -23.27 -72.18
N SER A 2 18.33 -23.76 -71.12
CA SER A 2 17.32 -23.04 -70.35
C SER A 2 17.98 -22.20 -69.24
N GLY A 3 17.79 -20.89 -69.25
CA GLY A 3 18.24 -19.98 -68.20
C GLY A 3 17.21 -19.90 -67.08
N HIS A 4 17.56 -20.42 -65.90
CA HIS A 4 16.75 -20.30 -64.69
C HIS A 4 16.95 -18.92 -64.07
N LYS A 5 15.85 -18.15 -63.95
CA LYS A 5 15.81 -16.92 -63.14
C LYS A 5 15.48 -17.33 -61.70
N ILE A 6 16.41 -17.11 -60.78
CA ILE A 6 16.21 -17.28 -59.34
C ILE A 6 15.59 -15.99 -58.82
N ALA A 7 14.33 -16.05 -58.37
CA ALA A 7 13.69 -14.95 -57.66
C ALA A 7 14.05 -15.04 -56.18
N LEU A 8 14.78 -14.04 -55.67
CA LEU A 8 15.14 -13.90 -54.26
C LEU A 8 13.96 -13.25 -53.53
N ALA A 9 13.25 -14.01 -52.69
CA ALA A 9 12.19 -13.48 -51.83
C ALA A 9 12.81 -12.90 -50.55
N ILE A 10 12.74 -11.57 -50.38
CA ILE A 10 13.14 -10.88 -49.15
C ILE A 10 11.96 -10.95 -48.17
N ILE A 11 12.10 -11.73 -47.11
CA ILE A 11 11.14 -11.75 -45.99
C ILE A 11 11.50 -10.59 -45.06
N ILE A 12 10.71 -9.52 -45.10
CA ILE A 12 10.79 -8.43 -44.12
C ILE A 12 10.04 -8.89 -42.86
N HIS A 13 10.78 -9.21 -41.81
CA HIS A 13 10.23 -9.48 -40.49
C HIS A 13 9.82 -8.14 -39.87
N LEU A 14 8.53 -7.85 -39.85
CA LEU A 14 7.98 -6.67 -39.19
C LEU A 14 7.98 -6.94 -37.68
N SER A 15 9.07 -6.58 -37.01
CA SER A 15 9.13 -6.56 -35.55
C SER A 15 8.13 -5.53 -35.04
N ILE A 16 7.01 -5.99 -34.48
CA ILE A 16 6.07 -5.16 -33.74
C ILE A 16 6.84 -4.69 -32.49
N ILE A 17 7.39 -3.48 -32.55
CA ILE A 17 7.87 -2.77 -31.37
C ILE A 17 6.62 -2.38 -30.60
N GLY A 18 6.18 -3.24 -29.68
CA GLY A 18 5.24 -2.84 -28.64
C GLY A 18 5.92 -1.75 -27.83
N GLY A 19 5.47 -0.51 -27.98
CA GLY A 19 5.89 0.57 -27.09
C GLY A 19 5.55 0.17 -25.66
N LEU A 20 6.54 0.20 -24.78
CA LEU A 20 6.30 0.15 -23.34
C LEU A 20 5.62 1.47 -22.98
N TYR A 21 4.29 1.45 -22.87
CA TYR A 21 3.57 2.55 -22.24
C TYR A 21 3.90 2.50 -20.75
N SER A 22 4.59 3.52 -20.24
CA SER A 22 4.60 3.76 -18.80
C SER A 22 3.16 4.04 -18.38
N GLN A 23 2.55 3.15 -17.60
CA GLN A 23 1.21 3.37 -17.09
C GLN A 23 1.33 4.34 -15.92
N ASN A 24 0.88 5.58 -16.13
CA ASN A 24 0.84 6.62 -15.11
C ASN A 24 -0.56 6.58 -14.44
N TYR A 25 -0.59 6.34 -13.13
CA TYR A 25 -1.82 6.23 -12.33
C TYR A 25 -2.06 7.45 -11.45
N GLY A 26 -1.43 8.59 -11.78
CA GLY A 26 -1.52 9.83 -11.02
C GLY A 26 -2.81 10.63 -11.24
N ASP A 27 -3.75 10.13 -12.06
CA ASP A 27 -5.02 10.80 -12.34
C ASP A 27 -6.21 9.93 -11.88
N CYS A 28 -7.23 10.55 -11.29
CA CYS A 28 -8.48 9.88 -10.88
C CYS A 28 -9.16 9.16 -12.06
N SER A 29 -9.06 9.72 -13.27
CA SER A 29 -9.62 9.14 -14.49
C SER A 29 -8.88 7.93 -15.03
N ARG A 30 -7.64 7.69 -14.57
CA ARG A 30 -6.81 6.53 -14.94
C ARG A 30 -6.20 5.89 -13.68
N PRO A 31 -7.03 5.37 -12.77
CA PRO A 31 -6.55 4.78 -11.53
C PRO A 31 -6.00 3.36 -11.77
N PHE A 32 -5.13 2.91 -10.88
CA PHE A 32 -4.67 1.54 -10.83
C PHE A 32 -5.78 0.61 -10.30
N PRO A 33 -6.17 -0.46 -11.03
CA PRO A 33 -7.19 -1.39 -10.58
C PRO A 33 -6.66 -2.35 -9.51
N VAL A 34 -7.28 -2.34 -8.32
CA VAL A 34 -7.00 -3.26 -7.22
C VAL A 34 -7.98 -4.43 -7.25
N CYS A 35 -7.43 -5.65 -7.26
CA CYS A 35 -8.18 -6.86 -7.63
C CYS A 35 -8.01 -8.02 -6.66
N SER A 36 -7.05 -7.92 -5.74
CA SER A 36 -6.77 -8.96 -4.75
C SER A 36 -6.24 -8.33 -3.47
N LYS A 37 -6.49 -9.00 -2.35
CA LYS A 37 -5.89 -8.64 -1.06
C LYS A 37 -4.44 -9.10 -1.03
N GLN A 38 -3.56 -8.26 -1.54
CA GLN A 38 -2.12 -8.48 -1.57
C GLN A 38 -1.37 -7.18 -1.29
N THR A 39 -0.06 -7.26 -1.28
CA THR A 39 0.80 -6.08 -1.33
C THR A 39 0.99 -5.66 -2.79
N TYR A 40 0.82 -4.37 -3.06
CA TYR A 40 1.18 -3.73 -4.33
C TYR A 40 2.34 -2.77 -4.07
N HIS A 41 3.37 -2.83 -4.91
CA HIS A 41 4.53 -1.96 -4.82
C HIS A 41 4.62 -1.05 -6.03
N PHE A 42 4.73 0.25 -5.78
CA PHE A 42 4.90 1.29 -6.77
C PHE A 42 6.28 1.90 -6.58
N ASP A 43 7.16 1.71 -7.57
CA ASP A 43 8.58 2.06 -7.44
C ASP A 43 8.79 3.59 -7.31
N ASN A 44 7.87 4.38 -7.89
CA ASN A 44 7.92 5.84 -7.92
C ASN A 44 6.50 6.41 -8.13
N LEU A 45 6.23 7.57 -7.54
CA LEU A 45 5.02 8.39 -7.69
C LEU A 45 5.43 9.67 -8.43
N ASP A 46 5.42 9.66 -9.76
CA ASP A 46 5.91 10.79 -10.55
C ASP A 46 4.85 11.86 -10.78
N GLY A 47 4.93 12.93 -9.97
CA GLY A 47 4.11 14.11 -10.18
C GLY A 47 2.62 13.85 -9.89
N LYS A 48 1.80 14.75 -10.40
CA LYS A 48 0.36 14.80 -10.12
C LYS A 48 -0.54 14.17 -11.19
N GLY A 49 0.04 13.34 -12.07
CA GLY A 49 -0.65 12.93 -13.30
C GLY A 49 -0.62 13.98 -14.42
N GLU A 50 -1.47 13.76 -15.43
CA GLU A 50 -1.65 14.63 -16.60
C GLU A 50 -2.54 15.84 -16.28
N HIS A 51 -3.43 15.71 -15.31
CA HIS A 51 -4.40 16.70 -14.89
C HIS A 51 -4.16 17.13 -13.44
N PHE A 52 -4.97 18.07 -12.96
CA PHE A 52 -5.03 18.38 -11.54
C PHE A 52 -6.46 18.06 -11.13
N ASP A 53 -6.65 16.98 -10.37
CA ASP A 53 -7.98 16.52 -10.02
C ASP A 53 -8.58 17.46 -8.98
N LYS A 54 -9.82 17.89 -9.23
CA LYS A 54 -10.51 18.80 -8.32
C LYS A 54 -11.11 17.99 -7.19
N LEU A 55 -10.45 18.03 -6.03
CA LEU A 55 -10.95 17.38 -4.82
C LEU A 55 -12.18 18.13 -4.25
N PRO A 56 -13.14 17.41 -3.63
CA PRO A 56 -14.21 18.04 -2.86
C PRO A 56 -13.64 18.74 -1.61
N ASN A 57 -14.50 19.43 -0.84
CA ASN A 57 -14.08 19.95 0.46
C ASN A 57 -13.79 18.78 1.41
N LEU A 58 -12.56 18.70 1.91
CA LEU A 58 -12.13 17.59 2.75
C LEU A 58 -12.18 17.94 4.23
N ARG A 59 -12.44 16.95 5.08
CA ARG A 59 -12.48 17.12 6.54
C ARG A 59 -11.09 17.37 7.12
N CYS A 60 -10.05 16.73 6.57
CA CYS A 60 -8.70 16.83 7.13
C CYS A 60 -7.92 18.05 6.62
N SER A 61 -8.26 18.60 5.45
CA SER A 61 -7.54 19.72 4.87
C SER A 61 -8.34 20.42 3.78
N ASN A 62 -8.12 21.72 3.57
CA ASN A 62 -8.66 22.45 2.42
C ASN A 62 -7.62 22.61 1.30
N GLU A 63 -6.42 22.06 1.47
CA GLU A 63 -5.22 22.38 0.69
C GLU A 63 -4.39 21.14 0.31
N ILE A 64 -5.03 19.97 0.15
CA ILE A 64 -4.31 18.82 -0.43
C ILE A 64 -4.11 19.12 -1.92
N PHE A 65 -2.86 19.30 -2.31
CA PHE A 65 -2.45 19.40 -3.70
C PHE A 65 -1.72 18.12 -4.06
N GLU A 66 -2.14 17.49 -5.15
CA GLU A 66 -1.39 16.38 -5.74
C GLU A 66 0.00 16.89 -6.14
N THR A 67 1.02 16.39 -5.46
CA THR A 67 2.43 16.66 -5.75
C THR A 67 3.05 15.44 -6.41
N ASN A 68 2.89 14.28 -5.77
CA ASN A 68 3.37 12.97 -6.23
C ASN A 68 2.27 11.94 -5.92
N SER A 69 1.27 11.86 -6.79
CA SER A 69 0.03 11.13 -6.55
C SER A 69 -0.03 9.78 -7.26
N ILE A 70 -0.79 8.87 -6.65
CA ILE A 70 -1.32 7.69 -7.31
C ILE A 70 -2.75 7.44 -6.86
N TRP A 71 -3.59 7.05 -7.81
CA TRP A 71 -4.98 6.68 -7.59
C TRP A 71 -5.15 5.18 -7.73
N LEU A 72 -5.78 4.55 -6.74
CA LEU A 72 -6.11 3.12 -6.75
C LEU A 72 -7.64 2.96 -6.69
N LYS A 73 -8.20 2.03 -7.44
CA LYS A 73 -9.65 1.82 -7.49
C LYS A 73 -10.03 0.36 -7.34
N TRP A 74 -11.13 0.07 -6.65
CA TRP A 74 -11.74 -1.25 -6.59
C TRP A 74 -13.25 -1.21 -6.42
N SER A 75 -13.89 -2.34 -6.71
CA SER A 75 -15.30 -2.60 -6.46
C SER A 75 -15.44 -3.77 -5.48
N VAL A 76 -16.46 -3.73 -4.62
CA VAL A 76 -16.66 -4.74 -3.57
C VAL A 76 -17.61 -5.84 -4.06
N SER A 77 -17.12 -7.07 -4.23
CA SER A 77 -17.96 -8.22 -4.61
C SER A 77 -18.67 -8.86 -3.42
N LYS A 78 -18.08 -8.76 -2.24
CA LYS A 78 -18.67 -9.24 -0.98
C LYS A 78 -18.37 -8.25 0.14
N ARG A 79 -19.44 -7.87 0.83
CA ARG A 79 -19.40 -7.02 2.03
C ARG A 79 -18.38 -7.50 3.06
N GLY A 80 -17.80 -6.57 3.78
CA GLY A 80 -16.83 -6.85 4.83
C GLY A 80 -16.17 -5.58 5.35
N VAL A 81 -15.05 -5.75 6.03
CA VAL A 81 -14.19 -4.68 6.51
C VAL A 81 -12.98 -4.55 5.60
N LEU A 82 -12.67 -3.31 5.26
CA LEU A 82 -11.44 -2.87 4.61
C LEU A 82 -10.47 -2.32 5.65
N THR A 83 -9.25 -2.86 5.60
CA THR A 83 -8.05 -2.26 6.20
C THR A 83 -6.94 -2.25 5.16
N PHE A 84 -6.01 -1.32 5.26
CA PHE A 84 -4.80 -1.33 4.45
C PHE A 84 -3.67 -0.61 5.17
N PHE A 85 -2.45 -0.91 4.77
CA PHE A 85 -1.23 -0.30 5.29
C PHE A 85 -0.42 0.25 4.13
N ILE A 86 -0.11 1.54 4.13
CA ILE A 86 0.76 2.21 3.18
C ILE A 86 2.11 2.43 3.87
N ASP A 87 3.18 1.90 3.30
CA ASP A 87 4.55 2.03 3.79
C ASP A 87 5.39 2.77 2.76
N PRO A 88 5.88 3.97 3.07
CA PRO A 88 6.75 4.70 2.16
C PRO A 88 8.12 4.02 2.07
N VAL A 89 8.72 4.02 0.87
CA VAL A 89 10.09 3.53 0.68
C VAL A 89 11.09 4.34 1.51
N ASP A 90 10.82 5.63 1.70
CA ASP A 90 11.54 6.50 2.62
C ASP A 90 10.68 6.78 3.83
N SER A 91 11.09 6.28 5.00
CA SER A 91 10.29 6.36 6.24
C SER A 91 10.04 7.78 6.73
N GLU A 92 10.79 8.76 6.23
CA GLU A 92 10.63 10.17 6.58
C GLU A 92 9.63 10.89 5.69
N ASN A 93 9.10 10.24 4.64
CA ASN A 93 8.13 10.87 3.74
C ASN A 93 6.74 10.95 4.39
N ASP A 94 6.15 12.13 4.28
CA ASP A 94 4.78 12.45 4.68
C ASP A 94 3.81 11.96 3.60
N ILE A 95 3.09 10.89 3.93
CA ILE A 95 2.13 10.25 3.03
C ILE A 95 0.72 10.65 3.43
N ASP A 96 0.12 11.48 2.60
CA ASP A 96 -1.31 11.79 2.70
C ASP A 96 -2.11 10.72 1.96
N PHE A 97 -3.30 10.39 2.47
CA PHE A 97 -4.26 9.62 1.68
C PHE A 97 -5.70 10.09 1.89
N ILE A 98 -6.50 9.94 0.84
CA ILE A 98 -7.94 10.18 0.90
C ILE A 98 -8.66 9.02 0.25
N LEU A 99 -9.54 8.40 1.01
CA LEU A 99 -10.42 7.36 0.51
C LEU A 99 -11.78 7.99 0.21
N PHE A 100 -12.25 7.78 -1.02
CA PHE A 100 -13.55 8.20 -1.46
C PHE A 100 -14.42 6.99 -1.79
N LYS A 101 -15.72 7.11 -1.50
CA LYS A 101 -16.73 6.34 -2.19
C LYS A 101 -17.06 7.06 -3.50
N MET A 102 -17.27 6.29 -4.55
CA MET A 102 -17.50 6.81 -5.91
C MET A 102 -18.79 6.19 -6.47
N ASP A 103 -19.58 7.01 -7.15
CA ASP A 103 -20.73 6.57 -7.94
C ASP A 103 -20.39 6.70 -9.44
N ASP A 104 -20.77 5.70 -10.23
CA ASP A 104 -20.72 5.71 -11.71
C ASP A 104 -19.36 6.10 -12.34
N ASN A 105 -18.24 5.82 -11.67
CA ASN A 105 -16.88 6.15 -12.13
C ASN A 105 -16.63 7.64 -12.37
N ASP A 106 -17.32 8.50 -11.61
CA ASP A 106 -17.25 9.94 -11.77
C ASP A 106 -16.30 10.61 -10.77
N CYS A 107 -15.21 11.19 -11.29
CA CYS A 107 -14.24 11.95 -10.50
C CYS A 107 -14.78 13.30 -9.99
N GLU A 108 -15.90 13.79 -10.53
CA GLU A 108 -16.53 15.03 -10.06
C GLU A 108 -17.47 14.81 -8.86
N SER A 109 -17.81 13.55 -8.57
CA SER A 109 -18.82 13.16 -7.58
C SER A 109 -18.24 12.26 -6.47
N LEU A 110 -17.05 12.58 -5.97
CA LEU A 110 -16.38 11.84 -4.91
C LEU A 110 -16.95 12.16 -3.52
N GLU A 111 -17.35 11.14 -2.77
CA GLU A 111 -17.74 11.25 -1.36
C GLU A 111 -16.57 10.84 -0.46
N GLU A 112 -16.03 11.78 0.32
CA GLU A 112 -14.94 11.47 1.26
C GLU A 112 -15.44 10.54 2.37
N VAL A 113 -14.79 9.38 2.52
CA VAL A 113 -15.04 8.46 3.64
C VAL A 113 -13.89 8.42 4.64
N ARG A 114 -12.63 8.64 4.21
CA ARG A 114 -11.45 8.75 5.10
C ARG A 114 -10.48 9.81 4.58
N CYS A 115 -9.87 10.58 5.47
CA CYS A 115 -8.99 11.68 5.10
C CYS A 115 -7.81 11.78 6.06
N MET A 116 -6.62 11.44 5.57
CA MET A 116 -5.41 11.37 6.37
C MET A 116 -4.38 12.35 5.84
N THR A 117 -3.99 13.31 6.69
CA THR A 117 -2.90 14.25 6.41
C THR A 117 -1.98 14.49 7.60
N ALA A 118 -2.09 13.66 8.66
CA ALA A 118 -1.16 13.80 9.77
C ALA A 118 0.24 13.36 9.32
N GLY A 119 1.22 14.09 9.84
CA GLY A 119 2.61 13.96 9.44
C GLY A 119 3.51 14.71 10.42
N THR A 120 4.78 14.87 10.11
CA THR A 120 5.73 15.52 11.04
C THR A 120 5.37 16.99 11.29
N THR A 121 5.26 17.40 12.57
CA THR A 121 5.14 18.84 12.90
C THR A 121 6.52 19.47 12.97
N VAL A 122 6.79 20.46 12.10
CA VAL A 122 8.06 21.20 12.09
C VAL A 122 8.30 21.92 13.43
N GLY A 123 9.49 21.72 14.00
CA GLY A 123 9.88 22.33 15.28
C GLY A 123 9.33 21.61 16.53
N GLN A 124 8.54 20.54 16.35
CA GLN A 124 8.14 19.66 17.43
C GLN A 124 9.27 18.72 17.83
N LYS A 125 9.27 18.26 19.10
CA LYS A 125 10.22 17.25 19.55
C LYS A 125 9.96 15.93 18.84
N GLU A 126 11.03 15.25 18.45
CA GLU A 126 10.98 13.98 17.72
C GLU A 126 10.06 12.94 18.37
N ASN A 127 10.12 12.81 19.69
CA ASN A 127 9.31 11.84 20.43
C ASN A 127 7.80 12.10 20.37
N LEU A 128 7.38 13.29 19.95
CA LEU A 128 5.99 13.65 19.73
C LEU A 128 5.59 13.51 18.25
N ASN A 129 6.56 13.36 17.33
CA ASN A 129 6.31 13.10 15.91
C ASN A 129 6.29 11.61 15.57
N TYR A 130 7.00 10.76 16.32
CA TYR A 130 7.04 9.31 16.06
C TYR A 130 5.68 8.63 15.81
N PRO A 131 4.56 9.02 16.46
CA PRO A 131 3.27 8.41 16.16
C PRO A 131 2.77 8.68 14.74
N CYS A 132 3.19 9.77 14.09
CA CYS A 132 2.73 10.19 12.77
C CYS A 132 3.82 10.05 11.69
N GLN A 133 4.76 9.12 11.88
CA GLN A 133 5.84 8.84 10.95
C GLN A 133 5.79 7.37 10.50
N GLY A 134 6.26 7.11 9.27
CA GLY A 134 6.31 5.77 8.72
C GLY A 134 4.95 5.27 8.22
N PRO A 135 4.58 3.99 8.45
CA PRO A 135 3.38 3.42 7.88
C PRO A 135 2.10 4.17 8.30
N THR A 136 1.19 4.34 7.35
CA THR A 136 -0.17 4.91 7.54
C THR A 136 -1.24 3.96 7.00
N GLY A 137 -2.52 4.24 7.21
CA GLY A 137 -3.62 3.54 6.53
C GLY A 137 -4.87 3.37 7.37
N LEU A 138 -5.56 2.25 7.19
CA LEU A 138 -6.77 1.91 7.93
C LEU A 138 -6.54 0.73 8.87
N SER A 139 -6.86 0.89 10.16
CA SER A 139 -6.65 -0.10 11.22
C SER A 139 -7.93 -0.45 11.96
N TYR A 140 -7.98 -1.66 12.54
CA TYR A 140 -9.12 -2.10 13.37
C TYR A 140 -9.25 -1.35 14.70
N GLN A 141 -8.17 -0.72 15.15
CA GLN A 141 -8.08 -0.14 16.49
C GLN A 141 -8.13 1.39 16.49
N SER A 142 -7.87 2.03 15.35
CA SER A 142 -8.12 3.46 15.20
C SER A 142 -9.64 3.71 15.22
N ILE A 143 -10.04 4.87 15.72
CA ILE A 143 -11.43 5.22 16.00
C ILE A 143 -11.91 6.46 15.24
N ASP A 144 -10.97 7.26 14.77
CA ASP A 144 -11.18 8.49 14.03
C ASP A 144 -11.24 8.20 12.52
N GLU A 145 -11.96 9.06 11.81
CA GLU A 145 -12.16 8.92 10.36
C GLU A 145 -11.34 9.93 9.56
N PHE A 146 -10.68 10.85 10.26
CA PHE A 146 -9.78 11.82 9.67
C PHE A 146 -8.75 12.32 10.69
N GLU A 147 -7.54 12.59 10.19
CA GLU A 147 -6.51 13.34 10.91
C GLU A 147 -5.98 14.47 10.04
N ALA A 148 -5.87 15.66 10.63
CA ALA A 148 -5.42 16.88 9.94
C ALA A 148 -3.90 17.05 10.04
N SER A 149 -3.38 18.03 9.30
CA SER A 149 -1.94 18.23 9.15
C SER A 149 -1.14 18.51 10.44
N GLY A 150 -0.01 17.79 10.51
CA GLY A 150 0.93 17.76 11.62
C GLY A 150 0.54 16.81 12.76
N CYS A 151 1.54 16.25 13.43
CA CYS A 151 1.36 15.29 14.51
C CYS A 151 0.91 15.95 15.81
N LYS A 152 -0.39 15.90 16.11
CA LYS A 152 -1.01 16.57 17.26
C LYS A 152 -2.08 15.68 17.88
N TYR A 153 -2.46 15.99 19.12
CA TYR A 153 -3.53 15.27 19.83
C TYR A 153 -3.24 13.78 19.95
N GLU A 154 -4.19 12.94 19.53
CA GLU A 154 -4.11 11.48 19.53
C GLU A 154 -3.81 10.94 18.12
N SER A 155 -3.27 11.77 17.22
CA SER A 155 -2.86 11.32 15.89
C SER A 155 -1.87 10.17 15.97
N ASP A 156 -2.17 9.09 15.28
CA ASP A 156 -1.38 7.85 15.32
C ASP A 156 -1.00 7.31 13.93
N ASN A 157 -1.20 8.14 12.91
CA ASN A 157 -1.01 7.81 11.51
C ASN A 157 -2.01 6.82 10.92
N PHE A 158 -3.05 6.39 11.65
CA PHE A 158 -4.01 5.41 11.21
C PHE A 158 -5.44 5.89 11.41
N LEU A 159 -6.29 5.65 10.42
CA LEU A 159 -7.72 5.88 10.53
C LEU A 159 -8.48 4.58 10.78
N LYS A 160 -9.70 4.72 11.28
CA LYS A 160 -10.61 3.60 11.51
C LYS A 160 -10.87 2.81 10.24
N PHE A 161 -10.88 1.49 10.34
CA PHE A 161 -11.34 0.58 9.29
C PHE A 161 -12.66 1.02 8.64
N LEU A 162 -12.90 0.60 7.41
CA LEU A 162 -14.13 0.90 6.69
C LEU A 162 -14.98 -0.36 6.53
N ALA A 163 -16.22 -0.32 7.01
CA ALA A 163 -17.21 -1.34 6.68
C ALA A 163 -17.78 -1.04 5.29
N THR A 164 -17.81 -2.04 4.42
CA THR A 164 -18.24 -1.94 3.02
C THR A 164 -19.36 -2.93 2.74
N GLU A 165 -20.21 -2.59 1.78
CA GLU A 165 -21.29 -3.40 1.25
C GLU A 165 -20.98 -3.86 -0.18
N ALA A 166 -21.61 -4.96 -0.60
CA ALA A 166 -21.43 -5.46 -1.96
C ALA A 166 -22.01 -4.49 -2.99
N GLY A 167 -21.28 -4.26 -4.07
CA GLY A 167 -21.62 -3.32 -5.14
C GLY A 167 -21.12 -1.89 -4.92
N GLU A 168 -20.51 -1.58 -3.77
CA GLU A 168 -19.87 -0.28 -3.56
C GLU A 168 -18.53 -0.18 -4.31
N GLU A 169 -18.23 1.00 -4.83
CA GLU A 169 -16.97 1.33 -5.49
C GLU A 169 -16.21 2.38 -4.68
N TYR A 170 -14.90 2.21 -4.62
CA TYR A 170 -14.00 3.09 -3.89
C TYR A 170 -12.80 3.46 -4.74
N ILE A 171 -12.32 4.68 -4.51
CA ILE A 171 -11.07 5.19 -5.07
C ILE A 171 -10.23 5.80 -3.95
N LEU A 172 -8.93 5.52 -3.97
CA LEU A 172 -7.95 5.96 -2.99
C LEU A 172 -6.93 6.84 -3.69
N LEU A 173 -6.86 8.11 -3.30
CA LEU A 173 -5.74 8.98 -3.60
C LEU A 173 -4.66 8.75 -2.53
N ILE A 174 -3.44 8.47 -2.96
CA ILE A 174 -2.23 8.48 -2.11
C ILE A 174 -1.33 9.57 -2.68
N ASN A 175 -0.87 10.48 -1.84
CA ASN A 175 0.04 11.56 -2.22
C ASN A 175 1.28 11.52 -1.34
N ASN A 176 2.46 11.39 -1.96
CA ASN A 176 3.73 11.59 -1.27
C ASN A 176 4.09 13.08 -1.33
N PHE A 177 3.87 13.77 -0.21
CA PHE A 177 4.03 15.23 -0.18
C PHE A 177 5.49 15.65 -0.40
N ASP A 178 6.45 14.87 0.12
CA ASP A 178 7.87 15.24 0.17
C ASP A 178 8.67 14.89 -1.08
N SER A 179 8.37 13.76 -1.74
CA SER A 179 9.19 13.28 -2.84
C SER A 179 8.43 12.37 -3.81
N SER A 180 9.03 12.07 -4.96
CA SER A 180 8.49 11.10 -5.90
C SER A 180 8.69 9.66 -5.45
N LYS A 181 9.43 9.38 -4.36
CA LYS A 181 9.76 8.00 -3.97
C LYS A 181 8.50 7.14 -3.79
N GLY A 182 8.65 5.87 -4.14
CA GLY A 182 7.60 4.89 -4.13
C GLY A 182 7.00 4.54 -2.76
N ILE A 183 5.96 3.72 -2.81
CA ILE A 183 5.23 3.19 -1.66
C ILE A 183 4.90 1.71 -1.88
N SER A 184 4.73 0.98 -0.78
CA SER A 184 4.06 -0.33 -0.78
C SER A 184 2.73 -0.19 -0.06
N ILE A 185 1.63 -0.66 -0.68
CA ILE A 185 0.32 -0.75 -0.01
C ILE A 185 -0.07 -2.21 0.17
N THR A 186 -0.43 -2.60 1.40
CA THR A 186 -0.89 -3.94 1.74
C THR A 186 -2.36 -3.91 2.13
N PHE A 187 -3.22 -4.53 1.33
CA PHE A 187 -4.65 -4.67 1.62
C PHE A 187 -4.92 -5.86 2.55
N ASP A 188 -5.86 -5.68 3.47
CA ASP A 188 -6.29 -6.66 4.47
C ASP A 188 -7.78 -6.48 4.84
N GLY A 189 -8.29 -7.32 5.74
CA GLY A 189 -9.70 -7.37 6.13
C GLY A 189 -10.46 -8.51 5.48
N ASP A 190 -11.78 -8.54 5.63
CA ASP A 190 -12.61 -9.69 5.24
C ASP A 190 -13.55 -9.44 4.04
N LEU A 191 -13.52 -8.24 3.45
CA LEU A 191 -14.19 -7.98 2.17
C LEU A 191 -13.56 -8.78 1.01
N GLU A 192 -14.29 -8.95 -0.08
CA GLU A 192 -13.76 -9.50 -1.33
C GLU A 192 -13.85 -8.46 -2.45
N PHE A 193 -12.75 -8.25 -3.17
CA PHE A 193 -12.73 -7.38 -4.36
C PHE A 193 -13.40 -8.08 -5.53
N GLU A 194 -14.05 -7.30 -6.40
CA GLU A 194 -14.53 -7.79 -7.67
C GLU A 194 -13.36 -8.06 -8.62
N LYS A 195 -13.41 -9.18 -9.34
CA LYS A 195 -12.41 -9.51 -10.36
C LYS A 195 -12.85 -8.92 -11.69
N SER A 196 -12.15 -7.91 -12.18
CA SER A 196 -12.34 -7.36 -13.51
C SER A 196 -11.35 -7.94 -14.53
N ASN A 197 -11.60 -7.74 -15.83
CA ASN A 197 -10.65 -8.13 -16.88
C ASN A 197 -9.37 -7.26 -16.87
N GLU A 198 -9.43 -6.07 -16.29
CA GLU A 198 -8.28 -5.18 -16.11
C GLU A 198 -7.27 -5.77 -15.11
N CYS A 199 -7.73 -6.64 -14.21
CA CYS A 199 -6.91 -7.39 -13.27
C CYS A 199 -5.94 -8.41 -13.91
N LEU A 200 -6.19 -8.80 -15.17
CA LEU A 200 -5.47 -9.91 -15.82
C LEU A 200 -4.08 -9.53 -16.34
N GLN A 201 -3.63 -8.29 -16.16
CA GLN A 201 -2.37 -7.79 -16.73
C GLN A 201 -1.29 -7.46 -15.69
N TYR A 202 -1.60 -7.51 -14.40
CA TYR A 202 -0.65 -7.18 -13.35
C TYR A 202 -0.16 -8.43 -12.60
N SER A 203 0.98 -8.96 -13.02
CA SER A 203 1.72 -10.02 -12.34
C SER A 203 3.16 -9.58 -12.05
N LYS A 204 3.33 -8.52 -11.25
CA LYS A 204 4.64 -8.26 -10.62
C LYS A 204 4.68 -9.18 -9.41
N GLU A 205 5.43 -10.28 -9.50
CA GLU A 205 5.70 -11.14 -8.33
C GLU A 205 6.29 -10.24 -7.25
N GLN A 206 5.62 -10.19 -6.10
CA GLN A 206 6.08 -9.39 -4.97
C GLN A 206 7.32 -10.08 -4.38
N PRO A 207 8.46 -9.37 -4.23
CA PRO A 207 9.70 -10.01 -3.77
C PRO A 207 9.59 -10.61 -2.37
N ILE A 208 8.74 -10.02 -1.53
CA ILE A 208 8.45 -10.47 -0.18
C ILE A 208 6.94 -10.41 0.12
N THR A 209 6.43 -11.40 0.86
CA THR A 209 5.03 -11.40 1.34
C THR A 209 4.92 -12.16 2.65
N ILE A 210 4.30 -11.57 3.66
CA ILE A 210 3.92 -12.31 4.88
C ILE A 210 2.76 -13.24 4.52
N THR A 211 2.97 -14.55 4.68
CA THR A 211 1.96 -15.57 4.37
C THR A 211 1.20 -16.04 5.59
N GLU A 212 1.80 -15.95 6.78
CA GLU A 212 1.18 -16.34 8.04
C GLU A 212 1.83 -15.59 9.21
N ILE A 213 1.01 -15.08 10.12
CA ILE A 213 1.44 -14.56 11.42
C ILE A 213 0.47 -15.01 12.50
N VAL A 214 0.91 -15.94 13.34
CA VAL A 214 0.03 -16.60 14.32
C VAL A 214 0.66 -16.53 15.71
N PRO A 215 0.01 -15.87 16.66
CA PRO A 215 0.43 -15.88 18.06
C PRO A 215 0.31 -17.29 18.66
N ASN A 216 1.29 -17.69 19.47
CA ASN A 216 1.26 -18.90 20.27
C ASN A 216 1.38 -18.53 21.77
N PRO A 217 0.24 -18.33 22.45
CA PRO A 217 0.22 -17.88 23.84
C PRO A 217 0.91 -18.84 24.82
N THR A 218 0.97 -20.14 24.51
CA THR A 218 1.59 -21.14 25.39
C THR A 218 3.11 -21.00 25.45
N LEU A 219 3.74 -20.59 24.35
CA LEU A 219 5.19 -20.46 24.23
C LEU A 219 5.68 -19.01 24.24
N ASN A 220 4.78 -18.04 24.44
CA ASN A 220 5.08 -16.60 24.36
C ASN A 220 5.90 -16.24 23.11
N ASN A 221 5.50 -16.81 21.97
CA ASN A 221 6.11 -16.50 20.69
C ASN A 221 5.04 -16.29 19.61
N ILE A 222 5.47 -15.72 18.49
CA ILE A 222 4.64 -15.52 17.30
C ILE A 222 5.30 -16.32 16.18
N HIS A 223 4.53 -17.23 15.59
CA HIS A 223 4.95 -17.98 14.42
C HIS A 223 4.77 -17.11 13.18
N LEU A 224 5.86 -16.87 12.47
CA LEU A 224 5.90 -16.10 11.23
C LEU A 224 6.28 -17.02 10.07
N SER A 225 5.46 -17.04 9.03
CA SER A 225 5.82 -17.55 7.71
C SER A 225 5.78 -16.43 6.68
N TYR A 226 6.79 -16.36 5.82
CA TYR A 226 6.86 -15.38 4.73
C TYR A 226 7.48 -16.00 3.48
N PHE A 227 7.02 -15.57 2.31
CA PHE A 227 7.57 -15.96 1.02
C PHE A 227 8.61 -14.93 0.57
N SER A 228 9.72 -15.41 0.02
CA SER A 228 10.74 -14.59 -0.64
C SER A 228 11.04 -15.17 -2.03
N VAL A 229 11.17 -14.33 -3.06
CA VAL A 229 11.57 -14.79 -4.40
C VAL A 229 13.06 -15.07 -4.50
N GLN A 230 13.86 -14.41 -3.66
CA GLN A 230 15.32 -14.40 -3.75
C GLN A 230 15.99 -14.54 -2.38
N PRO A 231 17.26 -14.99 -2.31
CA PRO A 231 18.03 -14.90 -1.09
C PRO A 231 18.47 -13.45 -0.85
N SER A 232 18.14 -12.92 0.32
CA SER A 232 18.62 -11.61 0.79
C SER A 232 18.36 -11.46 2.28
N GLU A 233 19.00 -10.46 2.89
CA GLU A 233 18.61 -9.99 4.21
C GLU A 233 17.19 -9.41 4.17
N VAL A 234 16.40 -9.72 5.19
CA VAL A 234 15.05 -9.21 5.40
C VAL A 234 15.01 -8.53 6.75
N LEU A 235 14.72 -7.24 6.75
CA LEU A 235 14.49 -6.48 7.96
C LEU A 235 13.06 -6.74 8.45
N ALA A 236 12.92 -7.33 9.63
CA ALA A 236 11.64 -7.56 10.29
C ALA A 236 11.51 -6.63 11.50
N GLU A 237 10.42 -5.87 11.56
CA GLU A 237 10.17 -4.87 12.59
C GLU A 237 8.75 -5.00 13.12
N VAL A 238 8.61 -5.04 14.45
CA VAL A 238 7.32 -5.03 15.13
C VAL A 238 7.12 -3.66 15.74
N PHE A 239 6.01 -3.03 15.39
CA PHE A 239 5.58 -1.75 15.94
C PHE A 239 4.31 -1.94 16.77
N SER A 240 4.17 -1.19 17.86
CA SER A 240 2.85 -0.94 18.42
C SER A 240 2.05 -0.07 17.44
N LEU A 241 0.72 -0.02 17.58
CA LEU A 241 -0.10 0.85 16.75
C LEU A 241 0.25 2.35 16.85
N ASN A 242 0.75 2.82 18.00
CA ASN A 242 1.16 4.21 18.17
C ASN A 242 2.55 4.52 17.56
N GLY A 243 2.96 3.78 16.53
CA GLY A 243 4.25 3.94 15.83
C GLY A 243 5.52 3.51 16.60
N ARG A 244 5.42 3.16 17.90
CA ARG A 244 6.61 2.76 18.68
C ARG A 244 7.18 1.41 18.20
N LEU A 245 8.46 1.40 17.85
CA LEU A 245 9.22 0.17 17.60
C LEU A 245 9.36 -0.68 18.88
N ILE A 246 8.91 -1.92 18.81
CA ILE A 246 8.91 -2.90 19.90
C ILE A 246 10.03 -3.91 19.71
N TRP A 247 10.27 -4.33 18.47
CA TRP A 247 11.29 -5.31 18.15
C TRP A 247 11.78 -5.16 16.72
N LYS A 248 13.04 -5.53 16.50
CA LYS A 248 13.71 -5.47 15.20
C LYS A 248 14.68 -6.63 15.07
N SER A 249 14.75 -7.24 13.89
CA SER A 249 15.74 -8.25 13.55
C SER A 249 16.04 -8.28 12.07
N VAL A 250 17.24 -8.75 11.72
CA VAL A 250 17.63 -9.03 10.33
C VAL A 250 17.60 -10.55 10.15
N LEU A 251 16.80 -11.01 9.19
CA LEU A 251 16.57 -12.41 8.88
C LEU A 251 17.20 -12.76 7.54
N GLU A 252 17.91 -13.88 7.47
CA GLU A 252 18.40 -14.44 6.21
C GLU A 252 17.26 -15.19 5.50
N SER A 253 16.91 -14.79 4.29
CA SER A 253 15.87 -15.45 3.50
C SER A 253 16.44 -16.39 2.44
N LYS A 254 15.67 -17.42 2.11
CA LYS A 254 15.87 -18.29 0.94
C LYS A 254 14.68 -18.15 0.00
N PRO A 255 14.85 -18.43 -1.31
CA PRO A 255 13.72 -18.54 -2.22
C PRO A 255 12.67 -19.54 -1.71
N GLY A 256 11.40 -19.15 -1.74
CA GLY A 256 10.28 -19.92 -1.21
C GLY A 256 9.81 -19.45 0.17
N VAL A 257 9.16 -20.36 0.90
CA VAL A 257 8.61 -20.07 2.23
C VAL A 257 9.69 -20.21 3.30
N ASN A 258 9.88 -19.14 4.06
CA ASN A 258 10.75 -19.04 5.22
C ASN A 258 9.89 -19.01 6.48
N ARG A 259 10.44 -19.51 7.60
CA ARG A 259 9.74 -19.54 8.89
C ARG A 259 10.64 -19.00 9.98
N HIS A 260 10.05 -18.23 10.90
CA HIS A 260 10.73 -17.66 12.04
C HIS A 260 9.79 -17.62 13.26
N ALA A 261 10.36 -17.62 14.46
CA ALA A 261 9.61 -17.44 15.69
C ALA A 261 10.07 -16.15 16.38
N ILE A 262 9.15 -15.19 16.54
CA ILE A 262 9.41 -13.94 17.25
C ILE A 262 9.09 -14.16 18.73
N ILE A 263 10.08 -13.99 19.61
CA ILE A 263 9.88 -14.05 21.06
C ILE A 263 9.09 -12.81 21.49
N SER A 264 7.95 -13.01 22.14
CA SER A 264 6.99 -11.96 22.50
C SER A 264 6.63 -11.94 23.98
N GLU A 265 7.47 -12.53 24.84
CA GLU A 265 7.26 -12.60 26.29
C GLU A 265 7.18 -11.21 26.95
N GLU A 266 7.99 -10.27 26.48
CA GLU A 266 8.02 -8.89 27.00
C GLU A 266 6.96 -7.98 26.34
N TYR A 267 6.20 -8.48 25.37
CA TYR A 267 5.23 -7.66 24.66
C TYR A 267 3.97 -7.56 25.52
N PRO A 268 3.49 -6.35 25.84
CA PRO A 268 2.17 -6.19 26.43
C PRO A 268 1.08 -6.85 25.57
N ALA A 269 -0.04 -7.26 26.19
CA ALA A 269 -1.21 -7.66 25.42
C ALA A 269 -1.69 -6.45 24.59
N GLY A 270 -2.02 -6.68 23.33
CA GLY A 270 -2.39 -5.60 22.42
C GLY A 270 -2.23 -5.95 20.94
N THR A 271 -2.45 -4.96 20.09
CA THR A 271 -2.32 -5.07 18.64
C THR A 271 -1.01 -4.47 18.17
N TYR A 272 -0.41 -5.13 17.19
CA TYR A 272 0.91 -4.80 16.66
C TYR A 272 0.91 -4.90 15.13
N LEU A 273 1.84 -4.19 14.50
CA LEU A 273 2.15 -4.30 13.08
C LEU A 273 3.50 -5.01 12.92
N LEU A 274 3.55 -6.06 12.11
CA LEU A 274 4.79 -6.61 11.60
C LEU A 274 5.04 -6.03 10.20
N ARG A 275 6.11 -5.27 10.07
CA ARG A 275 6.68 -4.86 8.77
C ARG A 275 7.84 -5.76 8.42
N MET A 276 7.85 -6.26 7.18
CA MET A 276 8.99 -6.96 6.61
C MET A 276 9.46 -6.23 5.36
N THR A 277 10.74 -5.86 5.33
CA THR A 277 11.36 -5.11 4.24
C THR A 277 12.49 -5.93 3.64
N GLN A 278 12.49 -6.05 2.31
CA GLN A 278 13.56 -6.67 1.54
C GLN A 278 13.89 -5.76 0.35
N ASN A 279 15.11 -5.20 0.36
CA ASN A 279 15.50 -4.12 -0.54
C ASN A 279 14.53 -2.92 -0.39
N GLU A 280 13.91 -2.46 -1.49
CA GLU A 280 12.90 -1.39 -1.50
C GLU A 280 11.46 -1.89 -1.31
N PHE A 281 11.26 -3.21 -1.26
CA PHE A 281 9.93 -3.81 -1.12
C PHE A 281 9.59 -4.05 0.33
N SER A 282 8.35 -3.76 0.70
CA SER A 282 7.86 -4.00 2.05
C SER A 282 6.46 -4.58 2.06
N THR A 283 6.14 -5.31 3.11
CA THR A 283 4.82 -5.89 3.36
C THR A 283 4.50 -5.75 4.85
N ILE A 284 3.25 -5.43 5.16
CA ILE A 284 2.80 -5.20 6.53
C ILE A 284 1.60 -6.08 6.85
N ARG A 285 1.62 -6.70 8.04
CA ARG A 285 0.45 -7.39 8.60
C ARG A 285 0.22 -6.98 10.05
N GLN A 286 -1.04 -6.83 10.41
CA GLN A 286 -1.45 -6.69 11.80
C GLN A 286 -1.54 -8.05 12.49
N PHE A 287 -1.18 -8.11 13.77
CA PHE A 287 -1.43 -9.26 14.63
C PHE A 287 -1.78 -8.84 16.06
N ILE A 288 -2.31 -9.77 16.85
CA ILE A 288 -2.72 -9.53 18.24
C ILE A 288 -1.87 -10.40 19.17
N LYS A 289 -1.26 -9.80 20.18
CA LYS A 289 -0.71 -10.54 21.33
C LYS A 289 -1.80 -10.61 22.40
N LEU A 290 -2.20 -11.84 22.73
CA LEU A 290 -3.08 -12.14 23.85
C LEU A 290 -2.32 -12.18 25.18
#